data_AF-A0A644YZV4-F1
#
_entry.id   AF-A0A644YZV4-F1
#
_cell.length_a   1.000
_cell.length_b   1.000
_cell.length_c   1.000
_cell.angle_alpha   90.00
_cell.angle_beta   90.00
_cell.angle_gamma   90.00
#
_symmetry.space_group_name_H-M   'P 1'
#
loop_
_entity.id
_entity.type
_entity.pdbx_description
1 polymer ?
#
loop_
_entity_poly.entity_id
_entity_poly.type
_entity_poly.pdbx_seq_one_letter_code
_entity_poly.pdbx_strand_id
1 'polypeptide(L)'
;MGFFPDVSKGQKFTPSAMLSNNVRHIVNSLNGFQSRGILGAGSGVVRIQVYNAGSGEIAAGTAVNFSENGSLCGDVIPCEPLKDAAKPWGVTVLKLAAKEMGDCVLSGPATVSLSGSGDYAQPSTSSPATFTRGATGAPVIFSSGGKGVILLGAISQDIYDGPFALSYDTESKKLKISAGYLNRNGEWLDVAAKELSPSTGTVCVCTTLGSDGSWSTPEVRISTPGQYAYPIGSCKVSGESVTVCSFRVPVAIFMVSDLCSTTN
;
A
#
# COMPACT_ATOMS: atom_id res chain seq x y z
N MET A 1 11.49 4.97 29.38
CA MET A 1 10.87 5.37 30.65
C MET A 1 11.98 5.75 31.63
N GLY A 2 11.77 6.78 32.46
CA GLY A 2 12.74 7.11 33.52
C GLY A 2 12.75 6.01 34.58
N PHE A 3 13.94 5.52 34.93
CA PHE A 3 14.11 4.57 36.04
C PHE A 3 13.98 5.33 37.36
N PHE A 4 13.01 4.93 38.19
CA PHE A 4 12.89 5.43 39.56
C PHE A 4 13.32 4.31 40.50
N PRO A 5 14.29 4.55 41.41
CA PRO A 5 14.70 3.55 42.38
C PRO A 5 13.55 3.25 43.34
N ASP A 6 13.44 1.99 43.77
CA ASP A 6 12.44 1.58 44.75
C ASP A 6 12.61 2.32 46.07
N VAL A 7 11.50 2.73 46.67
CA VAL A 7 11.49 3.36 48.00
C VAL A 7 11.46 2.28 49.08
N SER A 8 12.40 2.36 50.02
CA SER A 8 12.44 1.46 51.19
C SER A 8 11.52 1.96 52.31
N LYS A 9 11.02 1.03 53.13
CA LYS A 9 10.18 1.38 54.30
C LYS A 9 10.95 2.32 55.24
N GLY A 10 10.38 3.50 55.51
CA GLY A 10 10.98 4.53 56.37
C GLY A 10 11.93 5.51 55.66
N GLN A 11 12.20 5.32 54.37
CA GLN A 11 12.99 6.27 53.60
C GLN A 11 12.25 7.60 53.43
N LYS A 12 12.95 8.71 53.63
CA LYS A 12 12.39 10.05 53.44
C LYS A 12 12.10 10.27 51.96
N PHE A 13 10.83 10.49 51.62
CA PHE A 13 10.41 10.80 50.27
C PHE A 13 10.89 12.20 49.84
N THR A 14 11.58 12.27 48.70
CA THR A 14 12.03 13.53 48.10
C THR A 14 11.42 13.67 46.71
N PRO A 15 10.38 14.51 46.53
CA PRO A 15 9.74 14.66 45.23
C PRO A 15 10.69 15.35 44.24
N SER A 16 10.67 14.89 42.98
CA SER A 16 11.34 15.57 41.87
C SER A 16 10.32 16.01 40.82
N ALA A 17 10.66 17.04 40.03
CA ALA A 17 9.82 17.48 38.91
C ALA A 17 9.59 16.34 37.91
N MET A 18 10.61 15.51 37.67
CA MET A 18 10.53 14.34 36.78
C MET A 18 9.58 13.26 37.33
N LEU A 19 9.66 12.94 38.63
CA LEU A 19 8.73 12.01 39.28
C LEU A 19 7.29 12.55 39.22
N SER A 20 7.11 13.82 39.53
CA SER A 20 5.80 14.47 39.54
C SER A 20 5.16 14.51 38.16
N ASN A 21 5.93 14.78 37.11
CA ASN A 21 5.44 14.78 35.73
C ASN A 21 5.08 13.37 35.28
N ASN A 22 5.90 12.36 35.57
CA ASN A 22 5.59 10.97 35.20
C ASN A 22 4.36 10.43 35.94
N VAL A 23 4.20 10.74 37.23
CA VAL A 23 2.97 10.42 37.97
C VAL A 23 1.76 11.14 37.39
N ARG A 24 1.88 12.42 37.03
CA ARG A 24 0.80 13.15 36.34
C ARG A 24 0.45 12.53 35.00
N HIS A 25 1.44 12.10 34.21
CA HIS A 25 1.17 11.40 32.95
C HIS A 25 0.42 10.08 33.19
N ILE A 26 0.76 9.31 34.23
CA ILE A 26 0.05 8.07 34.61
C ILE A 26 -1.39 8.39 35.05
N VAL A 27 -1.58 9.33 35.98
CA VAL A 27 -2.93 9.67 36.49
C VAL A 27 -3.82 10.26 35.40
N ASN A 28 -3.26 11.13 34.54
CA ASN A 28 -3.99 11.72 33.42
C ASN A 28 -4.29 10.68 32.31
N SER A 29 -3.48 9.63 32.19
CA SER A 29 -3.77 8.51 31.29
C SER A 29 -4.93 7.63 31.77
N LEU A 30 -5.14 7.53 33.08
CA LEU A 30 -6.18 6.68 33.69
C LEU A 30 -7.57 7.34 33.70
N ASN A 31 -7.66 8.68 33.66
CA ASN A 31 -8.92 9.44 33.68
C ASN A 31 -9.50 9.79 32.30
N GLY A 32 -9.23 8.99 31.28
CA GLY A 32 -10.04 8.99 30.05
C GLY A 32 -9.78 10.12 29.04
N PHE A 33 -8.69 10.89 29.15
CA PHE A 33 -8.27 11.80 28.07
C PHE A 33 -7.32 11.18 27.04
N GLN A 34 -6.82 9.96 27.29
CA GLN A 34 -6.42 9.02 26.25
C GLN A 34 -6.80 7.60 26.67
N SER A 35 -7.71 7.00 25.91
CA SER A 35 -8.10 5.59 26.08
C SER A 35 -6.87 4.69 26.03
N ARG A 36 -6.52 4.05 27.16
CA ARG A 36 -6.07 2.65 27.19
C ARG A 36 -6.00 2.08 28.60
N GLY A 37 -6.90 1.12 28.86
CA GLY A 37 -6.68 0.06 29.82
C GLY A 37 -5.58 -0.90 29.32
N ILE A 38 -4.91 -1.52 30.28
CA ILE A 38 -3.89 -2.55 30.12
C ILE A 38 -4.52 -3.77 29.43
N LEU A 39 -3.75 -4.41 28.54
CA LEU A 39 -4.06 -5.52 27.61
C LEU A 39 -4.46 -5.06 26.19
N GLY A 40 -3.54 -5.22 25.24
CA GLY A 40 -3.79 -5.04 23.80
C GLY A 40 -3.43 -3.66 23.27
N ALA A 41 -2.21 -3.52 22.78
CA ALA A 41 -1.79 -2.41 21.94
C ALA A 41 -2.56 -2.41 20.60
N GLY A 42 -3.84 -2.06 20.57
CA GLY A 42 -4.56 -1.74 19.34
C GLY A 42 -4.20 -0.34 18.81
N SER A 43 -2.93 0.08 18.92
CA SER A 43 -2.47 1.25 18.18
C SER A 43 -2.61 0.83 16.74
N GLY A 44 -3.26 1.60 15.87
CA GLY A 44 -3.28 1.30 14.43
C GLY A 44 -1.88 1.38 13.79
N VAL A 45 -0.82 1.22 14.58
CA VAL A 45 0.60 1.29 14.26
C VAL A 45 1.27 0.04 14.82
N VAL A 46 1.80 -0.82 13.95
CA VAL A 46 2.71 -1.91 14.31
C VAL A 46 4.12 -1.34 14.33
N ARG A 47 4.79 -1.43 15.49
CA ARG A 47 6.18 -1.01 15.66
C ARG A 47 7.03 -2.19 16.13
N ILE A 48 8.27 -2.21 15.68
CA ILE A 48 9.30 -3.13 16.17
C ILE A 48 10.50 -2.33 16.67
N GLN A 49 11.25 -2.93 17.58
CA GLN A 49 12.52 -2.37 18.01
C GLN A 49 13.60 -2.70 16.99
N VAL A 50 14.37 -1.70 16.63
CA VAL A 50 15.50 -1.83 15.72
C VAL A 50 16.74 -1.17 16.28
N TYR A 51 17.91 -1.56 15.80
CA TYR A 51 19.14 -0.82 16.03
C TYR A 51 19.87 -0.56 14.72
N ASN A 52 20.53 0.58 14.60
CA ASN A 52 21.31 0.92 13.42
C ASN A 52 22.56 0.04 13.34
N ALA A 53 22.58 -0.91 12.41
CA ALA A 53 23.71 -1.83 12.23
C ALA A 53 24.92 -1.17 11.55
N GLY A 54 24.72 -0.05 10.85
CA GLY A 54 25.75 0.68 10.13
C GLY A 54 26.65 1.56 11.02
N SER A 55 27.56 2.28 10.35
CA SER A 55 28.48 3.25 10.97
C SER A 55 28.02 4.70 10.83
N GLY A 56 27.06 4.98 9.94
CA GLY A 56 26.49 6.31 9.72
C GLY A 56 25.23 6.56 10.55
N GLU A 57 24.72 7.79 10.50
CA GLU A 57 23.46 8.16 11.14
C GLU A 57 22.27 7.88 10.21
N ILE A 58 21.16 7.40 10.77
CA ILE A 58 19.87 7.27 10.08
C ILE A 58 18.94 8.36 10.62
N ALA A 59 18.46 9.24 9.74
CA ALA A 59 17.54 10.31 10.13
C ALA A 59 16.16 9.75 10.53
N ALA A 60 15.40 10.51 11.32
CA ALA A 60 13.98 10.20 11.57
C ALA A 60 13.17 10.24 10.27
N GLY A 61 12.18 9.35 10.13
CA GLY A 61 11.35 9.26 8.93
C GLY A 61 12.05 8.59 7.74
N THR A 62 13.14 7.85 7.98
CA THR A 62 13.91 7.15 6.93
C THR A 62 13.39 5.74 6.75
N ALA A 63 13.24 5.32 5.49
CA ALA A 63 12.98 3.93 5.14
C ALA A 63 14.21 3.06 5.44
N VAL A 64 14.00 1.93 6.13
CA VAL A 64 15.06 0.99 6.49
C VAL A 64 14.69 -0.44 6.10
N ASN A 65 15.66 -1.21 5.61
CA ASN A 65 15.55 -2.66 5.54
C ASN A 65 16.06 -3.29 6.84
N PHE A 66 15.65 -4.52 7.12
CA PHE A 66 16.16 -5.34 8.22
C PHE A 66 17.38 -6.10 7.75
N SER A 67 18.55 -5.75 8.29
CA SER A 67 19.83 -6.21 7.77
C SER A 67 20.10 -7.65 8.21
N GLU A 68 20.55 -8.49 7.28
CA GLU A 68 21.13 -9.80 7.62
C GLU A 68 22.55 -9.65 8.20
N ASN A 69 23.17 -8.47 8.02
CA ASN A 69 24.47 -8.13 8.57
C ASN A 69 24.31 -7.58 10.00
N GLY A 70 24.16 -8.48 10.96
CA GLY A 70 24.01 -8.14 12.36
C GLY A 70 23.65 -9.36 13.20
N SER A 71 23.31 -9.14 14.46
CA SER A 71 22.77 -10.18 15.32
C SER A 71 21.62 -9.59 16.11
N LEU A 72 20.61 -10.40 16.38
CA LEU A 72 19.53 -9.98 17.26
C LEU A 72 20.12 -9.58 18.62
N CYS A 73 19.73 -8.41 19.11
CA CYS A 73 20.04 -7.97 20.47
C CYS A 73 18.77 -8.14 21.30
N GLY A 74 18.51 -9.35 21.78
CA GLY A 74 17.18 -9.71 22.30
C GLY A 74 16.14 -9.67 21.17
N ASP A 75 15.09 -8.86 21.34
CA ASP A 75 14.05 -8.66 20.33
C ASP A 75 14.35 -7.50 19.36
N VAL A 76 15.53 -6.88 19.48
CA VAL A 76 15.92 -5.71 18.67
C VAL A 76 16.57 -6.16 17.36
N ILE A 77 15.98 -5.75 16.25
CA ILE A 77 16.38 -6.18 14.90
C ILE A 77 17.42 -5.21 14.29
N PRO A 78 18.54 -5.70 13.72
CA PRO A 78 19.44 -4.84 12.96
C PRO A 78 18.74 -4.18 11.77
N CYS A 79 18.90 -2.87 11.61
CA CYS A 79 18.39 -2.14 10.45
C CYS A 79 19.48 -1.30 9.78
N GLU A 80 19.27 -1.03 8.51
CA GLU A 80 20.09 -0.14 7.69
C GLU A 80 19.21 0.65 6.72
N PRO A 81 19.66 1.82 6.20
CA PRO A 81 18.91 2.55 5.19
C PRO A 81 18.49 1.64 4.03
N LEU A 82 17.30 1.88 3.48
CA LEU A 82 16.73 1.08 2.39
C LEU A 82 17.75 0.85 1.26
N LYS A 83 18.11 -0.41 1.03
CA LYS A 83 19.00 -0.86 -0.07
C LYS A 83 18.27 -1.70 -1.10
N ASP A 84 17.17 -2.33 -0.72
CA ASP A 84 16.35 -3.18 -1.58
C ASP A 84 14.87 -2.89 -1.33
N ALA A 85 14.21 -2.31 -2.33
CA ALA A 85 12.79 -1.97 -2.28
C ALA A 85 11.87 -3.20 -2.37
N ALA A 86 12.37 -4.36 -2.82
CA ALA A 86 11.62 -5.60 -2.89
C ALA A 86 11.61 -6.37 -1.57
N LYS A 87 12.54 -6.08 -0.66
CA LYS A 87 12.56 -6.65 0.70
C LYS A 87 11.64 -5.87 1.65
N PRO A 88 11.16 -6.49 2.73
CA PRO A 88 10.43 -5.78 3.78
C PRO A 88 11.22 -4.58 4.30
N TRP A 89 10.49 -3.48 4.53
CA TRP A 89 11.05 -2.26 5.05
C TRP A 89 10.06 -1.60 6.02
N GLY A 90 10.55 -0.69 6.83
CA GLY A 90 9.74 0.16 7.69
C GLY A 90 10.34 1.56 7.81
N VAL A 91 9.75 2.41 8.65
CA VAL A 91 10.17 3.80 8.81
C VAL A 91 10.62 4.08 10.24
N THR A 92 11.83 4.61 10.40
CA THR A 92 12.37 5.01 11.71
C THR A 92 11.57 6.16 12.31
N VAL A 93 11.24 6.06 13.61
CA VAL A 93 10.50 7.12 14.32
C VAL A 93 11.42 8.26 14.74
N LEU A 94 12.61 7.91 15.20
CA LEU A 94 13.62 8.83 15.68
C LEU A 94 14.91 8.67 14.87
N LYS A 95 15.79 9.65 15.03
CA LYS A 95 17.16 9.60 14.53
C LYS A 95 17.91 8.48 15.26
N LEU A 96 18.69 7.69 14.54
CA LEU A 96 19.51 6.61 15.09
C LEU A 96 20.97 6.82 14.71
N ALA A 97 21.81 7.14 15.69
CA ALA A 97 23.26 7.06 15.53
C ALA A 97 23.71 5.60 15.33
N ALA A 98 24.98 5.40 14.98
CA ALA A 98 25.54 4.06 14.83
C ALA A 98 25.34 3.25 16.12
N LYS A 99 24.81 2.02 15.99
CA LYS A 99 24.48 1.10 17.09
C LYS A 99 23.41 1.59 18.07
N GLU A 100 22.77 2.73 17.80
CA GLU A 100 21.67 3.23 18.62
C GLU A 100 20.39 2.41 18.36
N MET A 101 19.64 2.16 19.42
CA MET A 101 18.35 1.47 19.40
C MET A 101 17.20 2.48 19.29
N GLY A 102 16.14 2.09 18.61
CA GLY A 102 14.90 2.84 18.59
C GLY A 102 13.77 2.05 17.94
N ASP A 103 12.74 2.76 17.50
CA ASP A 103 11.54 2.16 16.93
C ASP A 103 11.45 2.36 15.41
N CYS A 104 10.95 1.33 14.75
CA CYS A 104 10.60 1.33 13.34
C CYS A 104 9.10 0.99 13.18
N VAL A 105 8.38 1.78 12.37
CA VAL A 105 6.99 1.53 12.01
C VAL A 105 6.93 0.58 10.82
N LEU A 106 6.22 -0.55 10.97
CA LEU A 106 5.97 -1.52 9.89
C LEU A 106 4.60 -1.34 9.23
N SER A 107 3.61 -0.91 10.02
CA SER A 107 2.25 -0.69 9.58
C SER A 107 1.66 0.45 10.39
N GLY A 108 0.75 1.23 9.81
CA GLY A 108 0.16 2.42 10.41
C GLY A 108 0.80 3.75 9.97
N PRO A 109 0.31 4.89 10.51
CA PRO A 109 0.80 6.21 10.16
C PRO A 109 2.29 6.40 10.52
N ALA A 110 3.08 6.88 9.56
CA ALA A 110 4.49 7.24 9.71
C ALA A 110 4.76 8.65 9.17
N THR A 111 5.53 9.44 9.91
CA THR A 111 5.97 10.77 9.48
C THR A 111 7.21 10.65 8.62
N VAL A 112 7.17 11.23 7.42
CA VAL A 112 8.25 11.16 6.42
C VAL A 112 8.49 12.52 5.78
N SER A 113 9.67 12.67 5.16
CA SER A 113 9.90 13.74 4.19
C SER A 113 9.29 13.34 2.84
N LEU A 114 8.65 14.28 2.16
CA LEU A 114 7.96 14.07 0.89
C LEU A 114 8.51 14.99 -0.20
N SER A 115 8.59 14.47 -1.42
CA SER A 115 8.85 15.23 -2.65
C SER A 115 7.80 14.91 -3.71
N GLY A 116 7.69 15.74 -4.76
CA GLY A 116 6.76 15.50 -5.86
C GLY A 116 5.27 15.71 -5.51
N SER A 117 4.39 15.05 -6.28
CA SER A 117 2.93 15.14 -6.14
C SER A 117 2.25 13.79 -6.37
N GLY A 118 1.01 13.61 -5.91
CA GLY A 118 0.26 12.34 -6.00
C GLY A 118 -0.28 11.85 -4.65
N ASP A 119 -1.22 10.92 -4.69
CA ASP A 119 -1.95 10.46 -3.49
C ASP A 119 -1.18 9.39 -2.69
N TYR A 120 -0.12 8.84 -3.26
CA TYR A 120 0.74 7.83 -2.64
C TYR A 120 2.19 8.29 -2.61
N ALA A 121 3.02 7.64 -1.78
CA ALA A 121 4.45 7.88 -1.75
C ALA A 121 5.24 6.60 -1.48
N GLN A 122 6.43 6.51 -2.09
CA GLN A 122 7.35 5.39 -1.92
C GLN A 122 8.78 5.90 -1.71
N PRO A 123 9.58 5.19 -0.90
CA PRO A 123 11.00 5.48 -0.79
C PRO A 123 11.75 4.92 -2.00
N SER A 124 12.97 5.40 -2.24
CA SER A 124 13.90 4.78 -3.19
C SER A 124 15.21 4.41 -2.48
N THR A 125 15.94 3.47 -3.04
CA THR A 125 17.27 3.08 -2.55
C THR A 125 18.28 4.23 -2.68
N SER A 126 18.06 5.14 -3.64
CA SER A 126 18.85 6.36 -3.83
C SER A 126 18.51 7.48 -2.85
N SER A 127 17.30 7.49 -2.27
CA SER A 127 16.87 8.49 -1.29
C SER A 127 16.00 7.88 -0.18
N PRO A 128 16.55 7.03 0.71
CA PRO A 128 15.76 6.35 1.74
C PRO A 128 15.07 7.31 2.72
N ALA A 129 15.61 8.53 2.88
CA ALA A 129 15.09 9.55 3.80
C ALA A 129 13.98 10.43 3.20
N THR A 130 13.71 10.32 1.88
CA THR A 130 12.69 11.12 1.20
C THR A 130 11.79 10.23 0.35
N PHE A 131 10.49 10.29 0.60
CA PHE A 131 9.50 9.53 -0.13
C PHE A 131 8.99 10.35 -1.31
N THR A 132 9.11 9.80 -2.52
CA THR A 132 8.63 10.45 -3.74
C THR A 132 7.15 10.15 -3.90
N ARG A 133 6.34 11.21 -4.02
CA ARG A 133 4.89 11.08 -4.26
C ARG A 133 4.62 10.65 -5.70
N GLY A 134 3.58 9.85 -5.88
CA GLY A 134 3.15 9.31 -7.17
C GLY A 134 1.83 8.55 -7.09
N ALA A 135 1.64 7.63 -8.03
CA ALA A 135 0.43 6.82 -8.16
C ALA A 135 0.45 5.49 -7.37
N THR A 136 1.61 5.13 -6.80
CA THR A 136 1.84 3.85 -6.11
C THR A 136 2.59 4.07 -4.79
N GLY A 137 2.50 3.10 -3.88
CA GLY A 137 3.16 3.11 -2.58
C GLY A 137 2.18 3.26 -1.41
N ALA A 138 2.66 3.84 -0.32
CA ALA A 138 1.84 4.09 0.88
C ALA A 138 0.96 5.33 0.67
N PRO A 139 -0.36 5.28 0.98
CA PRO A 139 -1.23 6.45 0.89
C PRO A 139 -0.71 7.61 1.73
N VAL A 140 -0.76 8.82 1.18
CA VAL A 140 -0.42 10.06 1.86
C VAL A 140 -1.67 10.58 2.58
N ILE A 141 -1.66 10.59 3.90
CA ILE A 141 -2.76 11.12 4.73
C ILE A 141 -2.69 12.65 4.81
N PHE A 142 -1.48 13.19 4.90
CA PHE A 142 -1.24 14.62 5.03
C PHE A 142 0.10 15.00 4.40
N SER A 143 0.17 16.18 3.78
CA SER A 143 1.41 16.74 3.24
C SER A 143 1.41 18.27 3.38
N SER A 144 2.51 18.82 3.92
CA SER A 144 2.77 20.26 3.98
C SER A 144 4.26 20.52 4.13
N GLY A 145 4.78 21.51 3.39
CA GLY A 145 6.17 21.99 3.55
C GLY A 145 7.24 20.92 3.36
N GLY A 146 7.05 19.97 2.44
CA GLY A 146 8.00 18.87 2.19
C GLY A 146 8.01 17.78 3.27
N LYS A 147 7.07 17.81 4.21
CA LYS A 147 6.83 16.74 5.20
C LYS A 147 5.43 16.19 5.04
N GLY A 148 5.20 14.99 5.54
CA GLY A 148 3.86 14.42 5.58
C GLY A 148 3.72 13.18 6.44
N VAL A 149 2.51 12.65 6.43
CA VAL A 149 2.15 11.39 7.09
C VAL A 149 1.70 10.42 6.01
N ILE A 150 2.35 9.27 5.93
CA ILE A 150 1.95 8.15 5.07
C ILE A 150 1.36 7.02 5.91
N LEU A 151 0.49 6.19 5.32
CA LEU A 151 -0.12 5.05 6.00
C LEU A 151 0.53 3.74 5.53
N LEU A 152 1.51 3.24 6.30
CA LEU A 152 2.16 1.96 6.01
C LEU A 152 1.20 0.80 6.22
N GLY A 153 1.33 -0.26 5.44
CA GLY A 153 0.45 -1.43 5.50
C GLY A 153 -0.98 -1.20 4.97
N ALA A 154 -1.40 0.03 4.72
CA ALA A 154 -2.63 0.35 3.99
C ALA A 154 -2.34 0.51 2.49
N ILE A 155 -1.65 -0.48 1.91
CA ILE A 155 -1.46 -0.48 0.45
C ILE A 155 -2.80 -0.76 -0.22
N SER A 156 -3.42 0.27 -0.80
CA SER A 156 -4.47 0.07 -1.79
C SER A 156 -3.81 -0.16 -3.15
N GLN A 157 -3.32 -1.38 -3.33
CA GLN A 157 -3.23 -2.06 -4.62
C GLN A 157 -2.87 -3.49 -4.26
N ASP A 158 -3.89 -4.33 -4.05
CA ASP A 158 -3.73 -5.71 -4.49
C ASP A 158 -3.23 -5.61 -5.94
N ILE A 159 -1.98 -5.97 -6.16
CA ILE A 159 -1.46 -6.18 -7.51
C ILE A 159 -2.20 -7.41 -7.99
N TYR A 160 -3.35 -7.18 -8.58
CA TYR A 160 -4.10 -8.24 -9.21
C TYR A 160 -3.32 -8.66 -10.46
N ASP A 161 -2.79 -9.88 -10.43
CA ASP A 161 -2.02 -10.52 -11.50
C ASP A 161 -2.81 -11.62 -12.22
N GLY A 162 -4.09 -11.78 -11.88
CA GLY A 162 -5.01 -12.76 -12.48
C GLY A 162 -5.52 -12.37 -13.87
N PRO A 163 -6.52 -13.13 -14.39
CA PRO A 163 -7.12 -12.89 -15.69
C PRO A 163 -7.52 -11.43 -15.92
N PHE A 164 -7.17 -10.87 -17.09
CA PHE A 164 -7.45 -9.47 -17.42
C PHE A 164 -6.85 -8.43 -16.46
N ALA A 165 -5.75 -8.74 -15.75
CA ALA A 165 -5.01 -7.74 -15.01
C ALA A 165 -4.58 -6.57 -15.92
N LEU A 166 -4.90 -5.33 -15.50
CA LEU A 166 -4.47 -4.09 -16.16
C LEU A 166 -3.20 -3.58 -15.51
N SER A 167 -2.24 -3.19 -16.34
CA SER A 167 -1.04 -2.45 -15.93
C SER A 167 -0.70 -1.38 -16.96
N TYR A 168 0.02 -0.34 -16.54
CA TYR A 168 0.54 0.68 -17.45
C TYR A 168 2.05 0.57 -17.54
N ASP A 169 2.55 0.38 -18.75
CA ASP A 169 3.97 0.38 -19.05
C ASP A 169 4.43 1.80 -19.37
N THR A 170 5.25 2.36 -18.49
CA THR A 170 5.77 3.73 -18.61
C THR A 170 6.81 3.90 -19.71
N GLU A 171 7.51 2.83 -20.10
CA GLU A 171 8.53 2.89 -21.15
C GLU A 171 7.89 2.90 -22.53
N SER A 172 6.99 1.94 -22.78
CA SER A 172 6.28 1.84 -24.05
C SER A 172 5.06 2.77 -24.15
N LYS A 173 4.64 3.38 -23.04
CA LYS A 173 3.43 4.21 -22.90
C LYS A 173 2.17 3.46 -23.34
N LYS A 174 2.08 2.17 -22.99
CA LYS A 174 0.96 1.29 -23.34
C LYS A 174 0.22 0.81 -22.10
N LEU A 175 -1.10 0.70 -22.24
CA LEU A 175 -1.94 -0.05 -21.32
C LEU A 175 -1.82 -1.54 -21.68
N LYS A 176 -1.30 -2.35 -20.77
CA LYS A 176 -1.16 -3.80 -20.91
C LYS A 176 -2.31 -4.50 -20.19
N ILE A 177 -2.95 -5.43 -20.87
CA ILE A 177 -4.02 -6.27 -20.36
C ILE A 177 -3.57 -7.73 -20.48
N SER A 178 -3.50 -8.44 -19.36
CA SER A 178 -3.19 -9.87 -19.34
C SER A 178 -4.27 -10.69 -20.05
N ALA A 179 -3.90 -11.89 -20.51
CA ALA A 179 -4.85 -12.85 -21.02
C ALA A 179 -5.93 -13.20 -19.97
N GLY A 180 -7.06 -13.71 -20.42
CA GLY A 180 -8.15 -14.15 -19.54
C GLY A 180 -9.10 -15.07 -20.27
N TYR A 181 -10.30 -15.23 -19.72
CA TYR A 181 -11.29 -16.18 -20.22
C TYR A 181 -12.62 -15.50 -20.52
N LEU A 182 -13.36 -16.04 -21.49
CA LEU A 182 -14.75 -15.68 -21.71
C LEU A 182 -15.64 -16.92 -21.72
N ASN A 183 -16.89 -16.74 -21.32
CA ASN A 183 -17.97 -17.69 -21.53
C ASN A 183 -19.11 -16.98 -22.24
N ARG A 184 -19.53 -17.46 -23.41
CA ARG A 184 -20.67 -16.91 -24.16
C ARG A 184 -21.67 -18.02 -24.47
N ASN A 185 -22.85 -17.95 -23.85
CA ASN A 185 -23.90 -18.99 -23.98
C ASN A 185 -23.38 -20.44 -23.85
N GLY A 186 -22.40 -20.68 -22.97
CA GLY A 186 -21.82 -22.02 -22.73
C GLY A 186 -20.54 -22.34 -23.53
N GLU A 187 -20.15 -21.49 -24.48
CA GLU A 187 -18.86 -21.60 -25.19
C GLU A 187 -17.76 -20.93 -24.36
N TRP A 188 -16.76 -21.70 -23.94
CA TRP A 188 -15.59 -21.20 -23.21
C TRP A 188 -14.42 -20.95 -24.15
N LEU A 189 -13.82 -19.75 -24.08
CA LEU A 189 -12.70 -19.36 -24.93
C LEU A 189 -11.64 -18.59 -24.16
N ASP A 190 -10.41 -18.71 -24.62
CA ASP A 190 -9.30 -17.87 -24.18
C ASP A 190 -9.37 -16.50 -24.88
N VAL A 191 -9.12 -15.45 -24.11
CA VAL A 191 -8.93 -14.09 -24.61
C VAL A 191 -7.45 -13.76 -24.48
N ALA A 192 -6.80 -13.50 -25.62
CA ALA A 192 -5.38 -13.17 -25.64
C ALA A 192 -5.08 -11.85 -24.92
N ALA A 193 -3.86 -11.75 -24.39
CA ALA A 193 -3.32 -10.50 -23.86
C ALA A 193 -3.34 -9.40 -24.94
N LYS A 194 -3.47 -8.14 -24.51
CA LYS A 194 -3.61 -7.01 -25.41
C LYS A 194 -2.86 -5.79 -24.91
N GLU A 195 -2.31 -5.03 -25.84
CA GLU A 195 -1.79 -3.69 -25.59
C GLU A 195 -2.68 -2.65 -26.26
N LEU A 196 -3.02 -1.59 -25.52
CA LEU A 196 -3.83 -0.48 -26.00
C LEU A 196 -3.11 0.84 -25.77
N SER A 197 -3.41 1.84 -26.61
CA SER A 197 -3.07 3.22 -26.27
C SER A 197 -3.95 3.68 -25.10
N PRO A 198 -3.40 4.30 -24.04
CA PRO A 198 -4.18 4.76 -22.91
C PRO A 198 -5.23 5.79 -23.33
N SER A 199 -6.47 5.61 -22.88
CA SER A 199 -7.54 6.58 -23.03
C SER A 199 -8.49 6.48 -21.84
N THR A 200 -9.11 7.59 -21.46
CA THR A 200 -10.09 7.59 -20.37
C THR A 200 -11.34 6.80 -20.78
N GLY A 201 -11.65 5.74 -20.05
CA GLY A 201 -12.82 4.90 -20.31
C GLY A 201 -12.77 3.53 -19.63
N THR A 202 -13.76 2.70 -19.94
CA THR A 202 -13.85 1.32 -19.43
C THR A 202 -13.22 0.37 -20.44
N VAL A 203 -12.33 -0.51 -19.95
CA VAL A 203 -11.75 -1.59 -20.75
C VAL A 203 -12.74 -2.76 -20.71
N CYS A 204 -13.16 -3.22 -21.89
CA CYS A 204 -14.12 -4.29 -22.03
C CYS A 204 -13.58 -5.44 -22.89
N VAL A 205 -13.98 -6.66 -22.58
CA VAL A 205 -14.01 -7.74 -23.57
C VAL A 205 -15.25 -7.51 -24.42
N CYS A 206 -15.08 -7.50 -25.74
CA CYS A 206 -16.16 -7.25 -26.70
C CYS A 206 -16.34 -8.46 -27.61
N THR A 207 -17.58 -8.91 -27.76
CA THR A 207 -17.99 -9.93 -28.74
C THR A 207 -19.46 -9.70 -29.09
N THR A 208 -19.84 -9.94 -30.34
CA THR A 208 -21.21 -9.74 -30.83
C THR A 208 -21.78 -11.04 -31.36
N LEU A 209 -23.09 -11.26 -31.18
CA LEU A 209 -23.82 -12.33 -31.84
C LEU A 209 -24.46 -11.80 -33.12
N GLY A 210 -24.08 -12.36 -34.27
CA GLY A 210 -24.67 -12.05 -35.57
C GLY A 210 -26.10 -12.58 -35.68
N SER A 211 -26.86 -12.05 -36.65
CA SER A 211 -28.22 -12.52 -36.94
C SER A 211 -28.27 -13.97 -37.45
N ASP A 212 -27.14 -14.49 -37.90
CA ASP A 212 -26.94 -15.88 -38.30
C ASP A 212 -26.66 -16.82 -37.11
N GLY A 213 -26.60 -16.29 -35.89
CA GLY A 213 -26.26 -17.04 -34.68
C GLY A 213 -24.76 -17.25 -34.49
N SER A 214 -23.91 -16.64 -35.32
CA SER A 214 -22.46 -16.76 -35.21
C SER A 214 -21.89 -15.67 -34.31
N TRP A 215 -21.00 -16.05 -33.39
CA TRP A 215 -20.30 -15.09 -32.55
C TRP A 215 -19.05 -14.51 -33.25
N SER A 216 -18.79 -13.22 -33.05
CA SER A 216 -17.54 -12.60 -33.46
C SER A 216 -16.36 -13.09 -32.63
N THR A 217 -15.13 -13.01 -33.17
CA THR A 217 -13.92 -13.17 -32.36
C THR A 217 -13.91 -12.16 -31.21
N PRO A 218 -13.56 -12.55 -29.97
CA PRO A 218 -13.46 -11.64 -28.84
C PRO A 218 -12.31 -10.66 -29.03
N GLU A 219 -12.53 -9.39 -28.65
CA GLU A 219 -11.50 -8.36 -28.65
C GLU A 219 -11.53 -7.55 -27.35
N VAL A 220 -10.35 -7.25 -26.81
CA VAL A 220 -10.20 -6.29 -25.70
C VAL A 220 -10.02 -4.88 -26.26
N ARG A 221 -10.91 -3.96 -25.87
CA ARG A 221 -10.85 -2.55 -26.26
C ARG A 221 -11.50 -1.64 -25.22
N ILE A 222 -11.21 -0.34 -25.29
CA ILE A 222 -11.94 0.66 -24.50
C ILE A 222 -13.31 0.88 -25.15
N SER A 223 -14.37 0.62 -24.40
CA SER A 223 -15.76 0.69 -24.88
C SER A 223 -16.70 1.07 -23.74
N THR A 224 -17.92 1.46 -24.09
CA THR A 224 -19.01 1.58 -23.12
C THR A 224 -19.51 0.17 -22.76
N PRO A 225 -19.65 -0.18 -21.47
CA PRO A 225 -20.21 -1.46 -21.05
C PRO A 225 -21.62 -1.69 -21.58
N GLY A 226 -21.94 -2.92 -21.93
CA GLY A 226 -23.25 -3.30 -22.46
C GLY A 226 -23.35 -4.78 -22.77
N GLN A 227 -24.43 -5.21 -23.42
CA GLN A 227 -24.71 -6.63 -23.70
C GLN A 227 -23.60 -7.37 -24.47
N TYR A 228 -22.79 -6.63 -25.23
CA TYR A 228 -21.68 -7.13 -26.06
C TYR A 228 -20.32 -6.53 -25.65
N ALA A 229 -20.26 -5.89 -24.48
CA ALA A 229 -19.05 -5.27 -23.95
C ALA A 229 -19.01 -5.50 -22.43
N TYR A 230 -18.33 -6.55 -22.00
CA TYR A 230 -18.21 -6.92 -20.60
C TYR A 230 -17.05 -6.14 -19.94
N PRO A 231 -17.29 -5.37 -18.87
CA PRO A 231 -16.26 -4.55 -18.25
C PRO A 231 -15.25 -5.40 -17.47
N ILE A 232 -13.95 -5.20 -17.73
CA ILE A 232 -12.85 -5.90 -17.05
C ILE A 232 -11.90 -4.96 -16.29
N GLY A 233 -12.01 -3.66 -16.54
CA GLY A 233 -11.26 -2.64 -15.80
C GLY A 233 -11.54 -1.24 -16.31
N SER A 234 -10.83 -0.25 -15.78
CA SER A 234 -10.91 1.14 -16.23
C SER A 234 -9.54 1.78 -16.37
N CYS A 235 -9.43 2.70 -17.31
CA CYS A 235 -8.27 3.55 -17.50
C CYS A 235 -8.70 5.02 -17.38
N LYS A 236 -7.90 5.83 -16.70
CA LYS A 236 -8.08 7.29 -16.62
C LYS A 236 -6.78 7.96 -17.02
N VAL A 237 -6.87 8.86 -17.98
CA VAL A 237 -5.76 9.70 -18.43
C VAL A 237 -6.02 11.13 -17.99
N SER A 238 -5.04 11.74 -17.32
CA SER A 238 -5.08 13.13 -16.86
C SER A 238 -3.72 13.78 -17.11
N GLY A 239 -3.59 14.50 -18.24
CA GLY A 239 -2.30 14.99 -18.72
C GLY A 239 -1.38 13.82 -19.07
N GLU A 240 -0.19 13.77 -18.47
CA GLU A 240 0.76 12.65 -18.62
C GLU A 240 0.50 11.50 -17.63
N SER A 241 -0.42 11.68 -16.67
CA SER A 241 -0.74 10.65 -15.67
C SER A 241 -1.74 9.65 -16.23
N VAL A 242 -1.42 8.36 -16.10
CA VAL A 242 -2.30 7.24 -16.44
C VAL A 242 -2.58 6.44 -15.16
N THR A 243 -3.85 6.27 -14.83
CA THR A 243 -4.31 5.45 -13.70
C THR A 243 -5.14 4.30 -14.24
N VAL A 244 -4.87 3.08 -13.76
CA VAL A 244 -5.58 1.86 -14.16
C VAL A 244 -6.20 1.19 -12.95
N CYS A 245 -7.35 0.54 -13.15
CA CYS A 245 -8.02 -0.26 -12.14
C CYS A 245 -8.54 -1.56 -12.76
N SER A 246 -8.09 -2.70 -12.24
CA SER A 246 -8.58 -4.02 -12.63
C SER A 246 -9.85 -4.37 -11.83
N PHE A 247 -10.89 -4.87 -12.49
CA PHE A 247 -12.14 -5.28 -11.81
C PHE A 247 -12.12 -6.72 -11.27
N ARG A 248 -10.97 -7.40 -11.37
CA ARG A 248 -10.73 -8.77 -10.88
C ARG A 248 -11.75 -9.78 -11.41
N VAL A 249 -12.00 -9.71 -12.70
CA VAL A 249 -12.94 -10.57 -13.40
C VAL A 249 -12.20 -11.83 -13.84
N PRO A 250 -12.46 -13.01 -13.27
CA PRO A 250 -11.82 -14.24 -13.74
C PRO A 250 -12.32 -14.66 -15.13
N VAL A 251 -13.59 -14.37 -15.45
CA VAL A 251 -14.24 -14.77 -16.71
C VAL A 251 -15.22 -13.67 -17.16
N ALA A 252 -15.12 -13.23 -18.42
CA ALA A 252 -16.11 -12.36 -19.03
C ALA A 252 -17.33 -13.18 -19.51
N ILE A 253 -18.52 -12.88 -18.99
CA ILE A 253 -19.72 -13.69 -19.24
C ILE A 253 -20.69 -12.95 -20.16
N PHE A 254 -21.06 -13.59 -21.27
CA PHE A 254 -22.07 -13.11 -22.21
C PHE A 254 -23.25 -14.08 -22.23
N MET A 255 -24.43 -13.58 -21.89
CA MET A 255 -25.69 -14.32 -21.98
C MET A 255 -26.61 -13.57 -22.92
N VAL A 256 -26.86 -14.15 -24.08
CA VAL A 256 -27.79 -13.62 -25.07
C VAL A 256 -28.91 -14.62 -25.24
N SER A 257 -30.11 -14.15 -25.00
CA SER A 257 -31.35 -14.92 -25.15
C SER A 257 -32.32 -14.11 -25.99
N ASP A 258 -33.15 -14.79 -26.75
CA ASP A 258 -34.24 -14.17 -27.51
C ASP A 258 -35.59 -14.73 -27.04
N LEU A 259 -36.67 -14.00 -27.30
CA LEU A 259 -38.02 -14.46 -27.04
C LEU A 259 -38.31 -15.65 -27.95
N CYS A 260 -38.63 -16.79 -27.35
CA CYS A 260 -39.07 -17.95 -28.10
C CYS A 260 -40.38 -17.58 -28.83
N SER A 261 -40.38 -17.65 -30.15
CA SER A 261 -41.52 -17.24 -31.00
C SER A 261 -42.73 -18.16 -30.89
N THR A 262 -42.59 -19.31 -30.22
CA THR A 262 -43.68 -20.25 -29.93
C THR A 262 -43.50 -20.84 -28.53
N THR A 263 -44.49 -20.63 -27.67
CA THR A 263 -44.72 -21.48 -26.49
C THR A 263 -45.26 -22.82 -27.00
N ASN A 264 -44.59 -23.92 -26.68
CA ASN A 264 -45.15 -25.27 -26.89
C ASN A 264 -46.36 -25.50 -25.99
#